data_AF-A0A3N5C7X9-F1
#
_entry.id   AF-A0A3N5C7X9-F1
#
_cell.length_a   1.000
_cell.length_b   1.000
_cell.length_c   1.000
_cell.angle_alpha   90.00
_cell.angle_beta   90.00
_cell.angle_gamma   90.00
#
_symmetry.space_group_name_H-M   'P 1'
#
loop_
_entity.id
_entity.type
_entity.pdbx_description
1 polymer ?
#
loop_
_entity_poly.entity_id
_entity_poly.type
_entity_poly.pdbx_seq_one_letter_code
_entity_poly.pdbx_strand_id
1 'polypeptide(L)'
;MQIVADVGGIPGKDCNGFCKYCYFRKVKKVKSFGCAYCPPNKIGCERCSKGVSETQSEFKSPLQVMNEVRNSLMMNMHGGKVTANISGGGDISCYPHLETLTSNLNQISIPSVLSYTCGKGITNSEIASKLINNGVEEVSFTIFSSDPKLRKEWVKDQHPEEALKACKIFCENIKLTGAAVIIPGVNDGEILRQTCNILEEWGAKGMLLMRFANTFNEGLILGNEPILKGIESQPVEDFAELVRQINSEYSFRVSGTPLCDPETGGPFAIAKDENEIFLQFIKPITGEATIITSKIAAPFISKIFNKLEVDSVNVVAVEKEIACLITKEDLEKLDLNEIKDVAIIPGRSFVHQLDAERILSADGIERLVGRGPDTLSVDGELSIDMTDENVIETELEQFNDLADAINFFGMRRI
;
A
#
# COMPACT_ATOMS: atom_id res chain seq x y z
N MET A 1 -15.71 4.73 -12.26
CA MET A 1 -15.79 3.83 -11.09
C MET A 1 -14.92 2.61 -11.36
N GLN A 2 -14.11 2.18 -10.38
CA GLN A 2 -13.42 0.90 -10.44
C GLN A 2 -14.15 -0.12 -9.55
N ILE A 3 -14.34 -1.34 -10.06
CA ILE A 3 -14.90 -2.47 -9.30
C ILE A 3 -13.82 -3.53 -9.18
N VAL A 4 -13.54 -3.96 -7.96
CA VAL A 4 -12.55 -5.00 -7.70
C VAL A 4 -13.08 -6.36 -8.19
N ALA A 5 -12.31 -7.00 -9.07
CA ALA A 5 -12.46 -8.37 -9.50
C ALA A 5 -11.36 -9.21 -8.83
N ASP A 6 -11.57 -9.57 -7.57
CA ASP A 6 -10.59 -10.32 -6.77
C ASP A 6 -10.57 -11.80 -7.21
N VAL A 7 -9.47 -12.20 -7.84
CA VAL A 7 -9.25 -13.58 -8.31
C VAL A 7 -8.72 -14.51 -7.22
N GLY A 8 -8.39 -14.01 -6.03
CA GLY A 8 -7.72 -14.75 -4.97
C GLY A 8 -6.26 -15.05 -5.32
N GLY A 9 -5.77 -16.21 -4.90
CA GLY A 9 -4.39 -16.65 -5.08
C GLY A 9 -3.56 -16.55 -3.80
N ILE A 10 -2.68 -17.53 -3.63
CA ILE A 10 -1.79 -17.68 -2.48
C ILE A 10 -0.37 -17.24 -2.87
N PRO A 11 0.23 -16.26 -2.18
CA PRO A 11 1.60 -15.83 -2.45
C PRO A 11 2.59 -16.99 -2.50
N GLY A 12 3.43 -17.00 -3.54
CA GLY A 12 4.44 -18.03 -3.77
C GLY A 12 3.90 -19.30 -4.44
N LYS A 13 2.75 -19.85 -4.00
CA LYS A 13 2.11 -20.99 -4.67
C LYS A 13 1.55 -20.57 -6.03
N ASP A 14 0.75 -19.53 -6.03
CA ASP A 14 0.02 -19.01 -7.18
C ASP A 14 0.77 -17.83 -7.84
N CYS A 15 2.10 -17.83 -7.71
CA CYS A 15 3.02 -16.85 -8.31
C CYS A 15 4.19 -17.52 -9.06
N ASN A 16 4.13 -18.84 -9.32
CA ASN A 16 5.26 -19.64 -9.80
C ASN A 16 6.52 -19.52 -8.90
N GLY A 17 6.32 -19.48 -7.58
CA GLY A 17 7.38 -19.35 -6.58
C GLY A 17 7.63 -17.92 -6.12
N PHE A 18 8.23 -17.78 -4.93
CA PHE A 18 8.55 -16.48 -4.35
C PHE A 18 9.70 -15.77 -5.07
N CYS A 19 9.58 -14.44 -5.25
CA CYS A 19 10.74 -13.58 -5.50
C CYS A 19 11.72 -13.67 -4.31
N LYS A 20 13.01 -13.41 -4.55
CA LYS A 20 14.04 -13.41 -3.49
C LYS A 20 13.70 -12.43 -2.35
N TYR A 21 13.08 -11.31 -2.69
CA TYR A 21 12.73 -10.20 -1.81
C TYR A 21 11.24 -10.22 -1.39
N CYS A 22 10.48 -11.28 -1.68
CA CYS A 22 9.04 -11.29 -1.39
C CYS A 22 8.76 -11.21 0.11
N TYR A 23 7.90 -10.25 0.49
CA TYR A 23 7.40 -10.04 1.85
C TYR A 23 6.76 -11.30 2.47
N PHE A 24 6.08 -12.14 1.68
CA PHE A 24 5.44 -13.36 2.17
C PHE A 24 6.41 -14.55 2.27
N ARG A 25 7.67 -14.40 1.83
CA ARG A 25 8.65 -15.48 1.89
C ARG A 25 8.99 -15.80 3.34
N LYS A 26 9.10 -17.10 3.66
CA LYS A 26 9.38 -17.64 5.00
C LYS A 26 8.27 -17.43 6.03
N VAL A 27 7.13 -16.86 5.65
CA VAL A 27 5.95 -16.80 6.52
C VAL A 27 5.49 -18.22 6.83
N LYS A 28 5.24 -18.47 8.12
CA LYS A 28 4.74 -19.75 8.62
C LYS A 28 3.33 -19.55 9.16
N LYS A 29 3.09 -19.99 10.40
CA LYS A 29 1.83 -19.79 11.09
C LYS A 29 1.79 -18.39 11.68
N VAL A 30 0.85 -17.59 11.22
CA VAL A 30 0.60 -16.25 11.74
C VAL A 30 -0.29 -16.35 12.99
N LYS A 31 0.15 -15.70 14.08
CA LYS A 31 -0.69 -15.53 15.27
C LYS A 31 -1.63 -14.35 15.03
N SER A 32 -2.83 -14.39 15.61
CA SER A 32 -3.75 -13.25 15.56
C SER A 32 -3.12 -12.03 16.25
N PHE A 33 -2.92 -10.94 15.51
CA PHE A 33 -2.42 -9.69 16.09
C PHE A 33 -3.49 -8.93 16.89
N GLY A 34 -4.75 -9.04 16.47
CA GLY A 34 -5.81 -8.10 16.87
C GLY A 34 -5.98 -6.98 15.84
N CYS A 35 -7.17 -6.39 15.74
CA CYS A 35 -7.44 -5.18 14.94
C CYS A 35 -8.82 -4.61 15.30
N ALA A 36 -9.20 -3.50 14.67
CA ALA A 36 -10.49 -2.84 14.85
C ALA A 36 -11.72 -3.73 14.55
N TYR A 37 -11.59 -4.78 13.72
CA TYR A 37 -12.70 -5.68 13.37
C TYR A 37 -12.76 -6.94 14.25
N CYS A 38 -11.92 -7.04 15.27
CA CYS A 38 -12.05 -8.13 16.23
C CYS A 38 -13.32 -7.96 17.07
N PRO A 39 -14.03 -9.06 17.42
CA PRO A 39 -15.11 -8.99 18.39
C PRO A 39 -14.60 -8.42 19.73
N PRO A 40 -15.39 -7.64 20.48
CA PRO A 40 -14.92 -6.92 21.67
C PRO A 40 -14.19 -7.78 22.71
N ASN A 41 -14.59 -9.05 22.87
CA ASN A 41 -14.05 -9.96 23.88
C ASN A 41 -13.12 -11.04 23.30
N LYS A 42 -12.64 -10.88 22.06
CA LYS A 42 -11.84 -11.90 21.39
C LYS A 42 -10.81 -11.32 20.44
N ILE A 43 -9.54 -11.53 20.77
CA ILE A 43 -8.42 -11.24 19.87
C ILE A 43 -8.44 -12.24 18.71
N GLY A 44 -8.59 -11.72 17.49
CA GLY A 44 -8.57 -12.49 16.25
C GLY A 44 -9.88 -12.46 15.49
N CYS A 45 -9.86 -11.81 14.33
CA CYS A 45 -10.83 -11.94 13.26
C CYS A 45 -10.15 -12.43 11.98
N GLU A 46 -10.90 -12.65 10.90
CA GLU A 46 -10.34 -13.09 9.63
C GLU A 46 -9.23 -12.17 9.11
N ARG A 47 -9.43 -10.84 9.18
CA ARG A 47 -8.44 -9.83 8.75
C ARG A 47 -7.08 -10.01 9.44
N CYS A 48 -7.04 -9.98 10.78
CA CYS A 48 -5.77 -9.93 11.53
C CYS A 48 -5.16 -11.30 11.84
N SER A 49 -5.84 -12.40 11.48
CA SER A 49 -5.33 -13.76 11.71
C SER A 49 -4.89 -14.45 10.42
N LYS A 50 -5.61 -14.19 9.33
CA LYS A 50 -5.47 -14.93 8.07
C LYS A 50 -5.28 -13.98 6.89
N GLY A 51 -6.10 -12.94 6.81
CA GLY A 51 -6.10 -11.95 5.72
C GLY A 51 -4.74 -11.30 5.53
N VAL A 52 -4.07 -10.90 6.61
CA VAL A 52 -2.73 -10.27 6.60
C VAL A 52 -1.63 -11.12 5.93
N SER A 53 -1.84 -12.43 5.78
CA SER A 53 -0.88 -13.34 5.15
C SER A 53 -1.27 -13.80 3.75
N GLU A 54 -2.50 -13.52 3.34
CA GLU A 54 -3.07 -13.89 2.04
C GLU A 54 -3.00 -15.40 1.69
N THR A 55 -2.77 -16.27 2.67
CA THR A 55 -2.51 -17.70 2.41
C THR A 55 -3.78 -18.57 2.29
N GLN A 56 -4.97 -17.99 2.23
CA GLN A 56 -6.23 -18.74 2.40
C GLN A 56 -7.15 -18.77 1.18
N SER A 57 -6.94 -17.88 0.22
CA SER A 57 -7.77 -17.80 -0.98
C SER A 57 -7.02 -18.42 -2.13
N GLU A 58 -7.36 -19.65 -2.53
CA GLU A 58 -6.90 -20.18 -3.82
C GLU A 58 -7.52 -19.37 -4.96
N PHE A 59 -6.99 -19.51 -6.17
CA PHE A 59 -7.60 -18.86 -7.32
C PHE A 59 -9.07 -19.27 -7.48
N LYS A 60 -9.95 -18.26 -7.52
CA LYS A 60 -11.38 -18.42 -7.73
C LYS A 60 -11.66 -18.83 -9.18
N SER A 61 -12.80 -19.47 -9.42
CA SER A 61 -13.26 -19.71 -10.79
C SER A 61 -13.72 -18.41 -11.47
N PRO A 62 -13.65 -18.29 -12.81
CA PRO A 62 -14.16 -17.12 -13.52
C PRO A 62 -15.61 -16.80 -13.21
N LEU A 63 -16.44 -17.82 -13.01
CA LEU A 63 -17.86 -17.64 -12.69
C LEU A 63 -18.07 -16.96 -11.33
N GLN A 64 -17.28 -17.36 -10.32
CA GLN A 64 -17.33 -16.74 -8.99
C GLN A 64 -16.95 -15.26 -9.08
N VAL A 65 -15.82 -14.95 -9.73
CA VAL A 65 -15.36 -13.57 -9.91
C VAL A 65 -16.39 -12.73 -10.69
N MET A 66 -16.95 -13.27 -11.77
CA MET A 66 -17.99 -12.56 -12.54
C MET A 66 -19.27 -12.31 -11.73
N ASN A 67 -19.66 -13.23 -10.86
CA ASN A 67 -20.82 -13.03 -9.99
C ASN A 67 -20.56 -11.95 -8.93
N GLU A 68 -19.35 -11.93 -8.35
CA GLU A 68 -18.93 -10.86 -7.42
C GLU A 68 -18.96 -9.49 -8.10
N VAL A 69 -18.36 -9.38 -9.30
CA VAL A 69 -18.38 -8.13 -10.09
C VAL A 69 -19.81 -7.68 -10.40
N ARG A 70 -20.70 -8.60 -10.81
CA ARG A 70 -22.12 -8.28 -11.07
C ARG A 70 -22.86 -7.80 -9.82
N ASN A 71 -22.62 -8.43 -8.68
CA ASN A 71 -23.24 -8.00 -7.42
C ASN A 71 -22.76 -6.59 -7.05
N SER A 72 -21.47 -6.31 -7.18
CA SER A 72 -20.91 -4.97 -6.94
C SER A 72 -21.47 -3.92 -7.90
N LEU A 73 -21.65 -4.26 -9.18
CA LEU A 73 -22.32 -3.38 -10.15
C LEU A 73 -23.75 -3.04 -9.74
N MET A 74 -24.53 -4.05 -9.31
CA MET A 74 -25.91 -3.85 -8.89
C MET A 74 -26.03 -3.00 -7.62
N MET A 75 -25.09 -3.14 -6.69
CA MET A 75 -25.05 -2.34 -5.46
C MET A 75 -24.62 -0.90 -5.69
N ASN A 76 -23.80 -0.64 -6.71
CA ASN A 76 -23.23 0.67 -7.01
C ASN A 76 -23.76 1.24 -8.32
N MET A 77 -25.09 1.22 -8.50
CA MET A 77 -25.81 1.78 -9.66
C MET A 77 -25.66 3.31 -9.73
N HIS A 78 -24.45 3.79 -10.00
CA HIS A 78 -24.13 5.18 -10.26
C HIS A 78 -23.69 5.33 -11.72
N GLY A 79 -24.12 6.40 -12.37
CA GLY A 79 -23.75 6.68 -13.76
C GLY A 79 -22.24 6.93 -13.89
N GLY A 80 -21.63 6.43 -14.96
CA GLY A 80 -20.21 6.65 -15.28
C GLY A 80 -19.55 5.46 -15.96
N LYS A 81 -18.31 5.66 -16.45
CA LYS A 81 -17.48 4.55 -16.97
C LYS A 81 -17.15 3.60 -15.81
N VAL A 82 -17.43 2.32 -15.99
CA VAL A 82 -17.04 1.26 -15.03
C VAL A 82 -15.88 0.48 -15.60
N THR A 83 -14.86 0.23 -14.78
CA THR A 83 -13.71 -0.61 -15.12
C THR A 83 -13.55 -1.70 -14.06
N ALA A 84 -13.27 -2.93 -14.48
CA ALA A 84 -13.01 -4.05 -13.59
C ALA A 84 -11.51 -4.11 -13.26
N ASN A 85 -11.18 -3.87 -12.00
CA ASN A 85 -9.83 -3.95 -11.50
C ASN A 85 -9.53 -5.39 -11.03
N ILE A 86 -8.83 -6.15 -11.86
CA ILE A 86 -8.44 -7.55 -11.59
C ILE A 86 -7.23 -7.53 -10.65
N SER A 87 -7.43 -8.06 -9.44
CA SER A 87 -6.43 -8.13 -8.38
C SER A 87 -6.51 -9.49 -7.66
N GLY A 88 -5.49 -9.81 -6.87
CA GLY A 88 -5.45 -11.04 -6.09
C GLY A 88 -4.18 -11.12 -5.25
N GLY A 89 -4.11 -12.06 -4.32
CA GLY A 89 -2.90 -12.30 -3.51
C GLY A 89 -1.82 -13.08 -4.27
N GLY A 90 -2.21 -13.79 -5.33
CA GLY A 90 -1.31 -14.39 -6.30
C GLY A 90 -0.85 -13.39 -7.37
N ASP A 91 0.09 -13.80 -8.22
CA ASP A 91 0.40 -13.03 -9.42
C ASP A 91 -0.71 -13.26 -10.45
N ILE A 92 -1.39 -12.21 -10.92
CA ILE A 92 -2.54 -12.40 -11.81
C ILE A 92 -2.13 -13.01 -13.16
N SER A 93 -0.87 -12.89 -13.61
CA SER A 93 -0.40 -13.61 -14.81
C SER A 93 -0.35 -15.12 -14.61
N CYS A 94 -0.27 -15.59 -13.36
CA CYS A 94 -0.36 -17.01 -13.02
C CYS A 94 -1.80 -17.51 -12.91
N TYR A 95 -2.82 -16.63 -12.97
CA TYR A 95 -4.21 -17.03 -12.91
C TYR A 95 -4.60 -17.84 -14.16
N PRO A 96 -4.96 -19.14 -14.04
CA PRO A 96 -5.15 -20.02 -15.21
C PRO A 96 -6.26 -19.60 -16.17
N HIS A 97 -7.15 -18.72 -15.73
CA HIS A 97 -8.32 -18.29 -16.48
C HIS A 97 -8.32 -16.79 -16.78
N LEU A 98 -7.16 -16.12 -16.75
CA LEU A 98 -7.06 -14.68 -16.97
C LEU A 98 -7.63 -14.25 -18.33
N GLU A 99 -7.29 -14.96 -19.41
CA GLU A 99 -7.82 -14.68 -20.76
C GLU A 99 -9.35 -14.89 -20.80
N THR A 100 -9.87 -15.93 -20.15
CA THR A 100 -11.32 -16.18 -20.07
C THR A 100 -12.03 -15.09 -19.28
N LEU A 101 -11.48 -14.67 -18.15
CA LEU A 101 -12.07 -13.64 -17.30
C LEU A 101 -12.13 -12.28 -18.03
N THR A 102 -11.01 -11.86 -18.62
CA THR A 102 -10.94 -10.61 -19.40
C THR A 102 -11.89 -10.65 -20.59
N SER A 103 -11.94 -11.75 -21.34
CA SER A 103 -12.92 -11.93 -22.42
C SER A 103 -14.37 -11.81 -21.92
N ASN A 104 -14.71 -12.40 -20.78
CA ASN A 104 -16.07 -12.34 -20.22
C ASN A 104 -16.46 -10.94 -19.76
N LEU A 105 -15.51 -10.18 -19.19
CA LEU A 105 -15.71 -8.76 -18.83
C LEU A 105 -15.93 -7.91 -20.08
N ASN A 106 -15.14 -8.13 -21.13
CA ASN A 106 -15.28 -7.43 -22.40
C ASN A 106 -16.63 -7.70 -23.09
N GLN A 107 -17.13 -8.94 -23.02
CA GLN A 107 -18.46 -9.30 -23.57
C GLN A 107 -19.61 -8.51 -22.94
N ILE A 108 -19.47 -8.09 -21.68
CA ILE A 108 -20.43 -7.21 -21.00
C ILE A 108 -20.02 -5.73 -21.08
N SER A 109 -19.10 -5.39 -21.98
CA SER A 109 -18.60 -4.02 -22.24
C SER A 109 -17.95 -3.36 -21.02
N ILE A 110 -17.30 -4.16 -20.16
CA ILE A 110 -16.53 -3.65 -19.03
C ILE A 110 -15.04 -3.83 -19.33
N PRO A 111 -14.28 -2.74 -19.57
CA PRO A 111 -12.84 -2.83 -19.70
C PRO A 111 -12.22 -3.29 -18.38
N SER A 112 -11.00 -3.80 -18.46
CA SER A 112 -10.27 -4.32 -17.30
C SER A 112 -8.92 -3.64 -17.08
N VAL A 113 -8.53 -3.56 -15.81
CA VAL A 113 -7.21 -3.14 -15.34
C VAL A 113 -6.58 -4.33 -14.65
N LEU A 114 -5.31 -4.59 -14.92
CA LEU A 114 -4.50 -5.59 -14.23
C LEU A 114 -3.72 -4.91 -13.10
N SER A 115 -4.18 -5.03 -11.85
CA SER A 115 -3.61 -4.28 -10.70
C SER A 115 -2.20 -4.69 -10.31
N TYR A 116 -1.82 -5.95 -10.54
CA TYR A 116 -0.49 -6.43 -10.16
C TYR A 116 -0.11 -7.67 -10.94
N THR A 117 0.94 -7.57 -11.75
CA THR A 117 1.63 -8.72 -12.35
C THR A 117 3.13 -8.48 -12.34
N CYS A 118 3.93 -9.51 -12.08
CA CYS A 118 5.36 -9.50 -12.41
C CYS A 118 5.67 -10.31 -13.67
N GLY A 119 4.65 -10.85 -14.35
CA GLY A 119 4.78 -11.52 -15.65
C GLY A 119 5.27 -12.97 -15.60
N LYS A 120 5.50 -13.55 -14.42
CA LYS A 120 5.99 -14.94 -14.27
C LYS A 120 5.10 -16.00 -14.88
N GLY A 121 3.80 -15.74 -15.00
CA GLY A 121 2.85 -16.64 -15.65
C GLY A 121 2.83 -16.49 -17.18
N ILE A 122 3.50 -15.48 -17.73
CA ILE A 122 3.57 -15.23 -19.16
C ILE A 122 4.69 -16.08 -19.76
N THR A 123 4.33 -17.23 -20.30
CA THR A 123 5.25 -18.14 -20.99
C THR A 123 5.33 -17.89 -22.50
N ASN A 124 4.45 -17.05 -23.04
CA ASN A 124 4.42 -16.58 -24.42
C ASN A 124 3.92 -15.13 -24.43
N SER A 125 4.71 -14.21 -24.99
CA SER A 125 4.37 -12.78 -25.03
C SER A 125 3.06 -12.45 -25.78
N GLU A 126 2.57 -13.32 -26.68
CA GLU A 126 1.28 -13.15 -27.37
C GLU A 126 0.09 -13.06 -26.41
N ILE A 127 0.23 -13.57 -25.18
CA ILE A 127 -0.79 -13.42 -24.12
C ILE A 127 -1.09 -11.93 -23.90
N ALA A 128 -0.09 -11.04 -23.94
CA ALA A 128 -0.31 -9.61 -23.78
C ALA A 128 -1.25 -9.05 -24.86
N SER A 129 -1.03 -9.39 -26.13
CA SER A 129 -1.90 -8.98 -27.23
C SER A 129 -3.32 -9.52 -27.09
N LYS A 130 -3.48 -10.76 -26.63
CA LYS A 130 -4.81 -11.35 -26.39
C LYS A 130 -5.54 -10.64 -25.25
N LEU A 131 -4.84 -10.31 -24.17
CA LEU A 131 -5.40 -9.55 -23.04
C LEU A 131 -5.84 -8.15 -23.47
N ILE A 132 -5.04 -7.45 -24.27
CA ILE A 132 -5.41 -6.15 -24.86
C ILE A 132 -6.67 -6.30 -25.73
N ASN A 133 -6.71 -7.32 -26.61
CA ASN A 133 -7.89 -7.60 -27.45
C ASN A 133 -9.13 -7.97 -26.61
N ASN A 134 -8.92 -8.47 -25.40
CA ASN A 134 -9.97 -8.72 -24.40
C ASN A 134 -10.32 -7.48 -23.56
N GLY A 135 -9.95 -6.28 -24.00
CA GLY A 135 -10.35 -5.03 -23.34
C GLY A 135 -9.57 -4.71 -22.06
N VAL A 136 -8.37 -5.25 -21.89
CA VAL A 136 -7.42 -4.73 -20.89
C VAL A 136 -6.90 -3.38 -21.37
N GLU A 137 -7.12 -2.32 -20.59
CA GLU A 137 -6.73 -0.94 -20.91
C GLU A 137 -5.53 -0.44 -20.07
N GLU A 138 -5.23 -1.13 -18.97
CA GLU A 138 -4.19 -0.72 -18.03
C GLU A 138 -3.54 -1.90 -17.29
N VAL A 139 -2.24 -1.82 -17.04
CA VAL A 139 -1.45 -2.82 -16.31
C VAL A 139 -0.46 -2.16 -15.37
N SER A 140 -0.44 -2.60 -14.11
CA SER A 140 0.68 -2.38 -13.20
C SER A 140 1.62 -3.59 -13.26
N PHE A 141 2.84 -3.36 -13.75
CA PHE A 141 3.80 -4.41 -14.08
C PHE A 141 5.07 -4.28 -13.22
N THR A 142 5.28 -5.20 -12.28
CA THR A 142 6.52 -5.29 -11.52
C THR A 142 7.66 -5.80 -12.39
N ILE A 143 8.38 -4.86 -13.00
CA ILE A 143 9.49 -5.15 -13.91
C ILE A 143 10.73 -5.61 -13.14
N PHE A 144 10.97 -5.04 -11.95
CA PHE A 144 12.18 -5.18 -11.11
C PHE A 144 13.50 -4.76 -11.78
N SER A 145 13.76 -5.24 -12.99
CA SER A 145 14.87 -4.87 -13.86
C SER A 145 14.53 -5.24 -15.31
N SER A 146 15.02 -4.46 -16.26
CA SER A 146 14.99 -4.78 -17.69
C SER A 146 16.00 -5.86 -18.11
N ASP A 147 16.92 -6.28 -17.24
CA ASP A 147 17.86 -7.39 -17.49
C ASP A 147 17.18 -8.76 -17.21
N PRO A 148 17.03 -9.64 -18.22
CA PRO A 148 16.47 -10.97 -18.04
C PRO A 148 17.22 -11.82 -16.99
N LYS A 149 18.54 -11.64 -16.85
CA LYS A 149 19.36 -12.39 -15.89
C LYS A 149 19.01 -11.99 -14.45
N LEU A 150 18.86 -10.69 -14.19
CA LEU A 150 18.45 -10.21 -12.87
C LEU A 150 17.03 -10.67 -12.55
N ARG A 151 16.11 -10.64 -13.52
CA ARG A 151 14.77 -11.20 -13.33
C ARG A 151 14.81 -12.70 -13.00
N LYS A 152 15.57 -13.50 -13.75
CA LYS A 152 15.73 -14.93 -13.47
C LYS A 152 16.29 -15.19 -12.06
N GLU A 153 17.23 -14.37 -11.63
CA GLU A 153 17.87 -14.53 -10.33
C GLU A 153 16.96 -14.08 -9.16
N TRP A 154 16.43 -12.86 -9.25
CA TRP A 154 15.79 -12.13 -8.16
C TRP A 154 14.28 -12.28 -8.15
N VAL A 155 13.66 -12.13 -9.32
CA VAL A 155 12.22 -12.38 -9.47
C VAL A 155 11.97 -13.90 -9.43
N LYS A 156 12.94 -14.74 -9.84
CA LYS A 156 12.75 -16.20 -10.06
C LYS A 156 11.85 -16.52 -11.25
N ASP A 157 11.84 -15.60 -12.20
CA ASP A 157 11.14 -15.76 -13.46
C ASP A 157 11.76 -16.90 -14.29
N GLN A 158 10.94 -17.85 -14.74
CA GLN A 158 11.37 -18.96 -15.57
C GLN A 158 11.48 -18.56 -17.05
N HIS A 159 10.77 -17.51 -17.46
CA HIS A 159 10.67 -17.04 -18.84
C HIS A 159 10.85 -15.51 -18.91
N PRO A 160 11.95 -14.95 -18.38
CA PRO A 160 12.11 -13.51 -18.23
C PRO A 160 12.08 -12.76 -19.57
N GLU A 161 12.54 -13.37 -20.66
CA GLU A 161 12.49 -12.79 -22.00
C GLU A 161 11.05 -12.62 -22.50
N GLU A 162 10.17 -13.60 -22.23
CA GLU A 162 8.76 -13.55 -22.63
C GLU A 162 7.97 -12.55 -21.78
N ALA A 163 8.25 -12.49 -20.48
CA ALA A 163 7.67 -11.50 -19.59
C ALA A 163 8.06 -10.06 -19.98
N LEU A 164 9.32 -9.82 -20.35
CA LEU A 164 9.78 -8.50 -20.80
C LEU A 164 9.21 -8.12 -22.18
N LYS A 165 9.09 -9.07 -23.11
CA LYS A 165 8.39 -8.84 -24.38
C LYS A 165 6.92 -8.47 -24.15
N ALA A 166 6.24 -9.15 -23.23
CA ALA A 166 4.86 -8.81 -22.86
C ALA A 166 4.76 -7.41 -22.23
N CYS A 167 5.69 -7.06 -21.33
CA CYS A 167 5.80 -5.71 -20.77
C CYS A 167 5.93 -4.65 -21.88
N LYS A 168 6.82 -4.88 -22.84
CA LYS A 168 6.96 -4.01 -24.03
C LYS A 168 5.66 -3.89 -24.81
N ILE A 169 5.00 -5.01 -25.13
CA ILE A 169 3.71 -5.01 -25.85
C ILE A 169 2.67 -4.18 -25.08
N PHE A 170 2.60 -4.30 -23.75
CA PHE A 170 1.69 -3.48 -22.96
C PHE A 170 2.05 -1.99 -23.03
N CYS A 171 3.32 -1.61 -22.83
CA CYS A 171 3.74 -0.21 -22.92
C CYS A 171 3.39 0.44 -24.27
N GLU A 172 3.59 -0.29 -25.37
CA GLU A 172 3.37 0.22 -26.73
C GLU A 172 1.88 0.40 -27.08
N ASN A 173 0.97 -0.26 -26.37
CA ASN A 173 -0.43 -0.38 -26.78
C ASN A 173 -1.45 0.13 -25.75
N ILE A 174 -1.12 0.13 -24.46
CA ILE A 174 -2.03 0.47 -23.36
C ILE A 174 -1.31 1.26 -22.25
N LYS A 175 -2.04 1.71 -21.22
CA LYS A 175 -1.40 2.35 -20.06
C LYS A 175 -0.63 1.30 -19.26
N LEU A 176 0.69 1.44 -19.16
CA LEU A 176 1.50 0.63 -18.25
C LEU A 176 2.17 1.51 -17.21
N THR A 177 1.99 1.14 -15.94
CA THR A 177 2.79 1.64 -14.82
C THR A 177 3.79 0.56 -14.44
N GLY A 178 5.07 0.85 -14.58
CA GLY A 178 6.14 -0.03 -14.13
C GLY A 178 6.22 -0.02 -12.60
N ALA A 179 6.71 -1.10 -12.01
CA ALA A 179 7.01 -1.13 -10.58
C ALA A 179 8.32 -1.88 -10.27
N ALA A 180 9.05 -1.43 -9.25
CA ALA A 180 10.23 -2.13 -8.77
C ALA A 180 10.41 -1.99 -7.26
N VAL A 181 10.67 -3.13 -6.60
CA VAL A 181 11.24 -3.13 -5.25
C VAL A 181 12.72 -2.81 -5.38
N ILE A 182 13.16 -1.75 -4.69
CA ILE A 182 14.53 -1.26 -4.72
C ILE A 182 15.35 -1.96 -3.64
N ILE A 183 16.26 -2.82 -4.09
CA ILE A 183 17.18 -3.59 -3.25
C ILE A 183 18.56 -2.91 -3.30
N PRO A 184 19.07 -2.42 -2.15
CA PRO A 184 20.36 -1.74 -2.11
C PRO A 184 21.52 -2.58 -2.65
N GLY A 185 22.34 -1.99 -3.51
CA GLY A 185 23.48 -2.63 -4.17
C GLY A 185 23.11 -3.63 -5.27
N VAL A 186 21.84 -3.68 -5.69
CA VAL A 186 21.36 -4.64 -6.69
C VAL A 186 20.67 -3.93 -7.85
N ASN A 187 19.64 -3.13 -7.60
CA ASN A 187 18.87 -2.45 -8.63
C ASN A 187 18.50 -1.01 -8.25
N ASP A 188 19.30 -0.37 -7.41
CA ASP A 188 19.11 0.99 -6.85
C ASP A 188 19.94 2.08 -7.56
N GLY A 189 20.82 1.70 -8.50
CA GLY A 189 21.70 2.62 -9.22
C GLY A 189 21.55 2.55 -10.74
N GLU A 190 22.63 2.25 -11.44
CA GLU A 190 22.68 2.21 -12.91
C GLU A 190 21.66 1.22 -13.51
N ILE A 191 21.41 0.10 -12.84
CA ILE A 191 20.40 -0.88 -13.28
C ILE A 191 18.98 -0.29 -13.24
N LEU A 192 18.69 0.57 -12.27
CA LEU A 192 17.40 1.28 -12.23
C LEU A 192 17.27 2.20 -13.43
N ARG A 193 18.30 3.02 -13.69
CA ARG A 193 18.33 3.95 -14.84
C ARG A 193 18.21 3.23 -16.18
N GLN A 194 18.89 2.10 -16.35
CA GLN A 194 18.72 1.25 -17.54
C GLN A 194 17.30 0.70 -17.68
N THR A 195 16.67 0.37 -16.56
CA THR A 195 15.27 -0.08 -16.55
C THR A 195 14.33 1.07 -16.92
N CYS A 196 14.53 2.26 -16.36
CA CYS A 196 13.77 3.45 -16.68
C CYS A 196 13.95 3.90 -18.14
N ASN A 197 15.17 3.89 -18.67
CA ASN A 197 15.46 4.18 -20.09
C ASN A 197 14.63 3.27 -21.01
N ILE A 198 14.61 1.96 -20.72
CA ILE A 198 13.87 0.98 -21.52
C ILE A 198 12.35 1.19 -21.38
N LEU A 199 11.86 1.45 -20.17
CA LEU A 199 10.44 1.74 -19.96
C LEU A 199 10.00 3.01 -20.70
N GLU A 200 10.83 4.06 -20.68
CA GLU A 200 10.57 5.30 -21.42
C GLU A 200 10.55 5.05 -22.93
N GLU A 201 11.55 4.32 -23.45
CA GLU A 201 11.60 3.93 -24.87
C GLU A 201 10.35 3.16 -25.31
N TRP A 202 9.85 2.26 -24.45
CA TRP A 202 8.65 1.48 -24.74
C TRP A 202 7.35 2.26 -24.52
N GLY A 203 7.38 3.43 -23.88
CA GLY A 203 6.22 4.31 -23.73
C GLY A 203 5.43 4.15 -22.43
N ALA A 204 6.05 3.63 -21.36
CA ALA A 204 5.45 3.53 -20.03
C ALA A 204 4.91 4.89 -19.54
N LYS A 205 3.85 4.85 -18.73
CA LYS A 205 3.15 6.06 -18.23
C LYS A 205 3.55 6.47 -16.83
N GLY A 206 4.12 5.55 -16.05
CA GLY A 206 4.66 5.85 -14.74
C GLY A 206 5.53 4.73 -14.21
N MET A 207 6.17 4.99 -13.09
CA MET A 207 7.00 4.03 -12.36
C MET A 207 6.78 4.17 -10.86
N LEU A 208 6.35 3.09 -10.22
CA LEU A 208 6.29 2.97 -8.76
C LEU A 208 7.58 2.34 -8.23
N LEU A 209 8.30 3.08 -7.40
CA LEU A 209 9.41 2.54 -6.62
C LEU A 209 8.88 2.10 -5.25
N MET A 210 9.29 0.92 -4.82
CA MET A 210 8.94 0.37 -3.50
C MET A 210 10.22 0.20 -2.70
N ARG A 211 10.30 0.83 -1.53
CA ARG A 211 11.43 0.61 -0.62
C ARG A 211 11.40 -0.82 -0.10
N PHE A 212 12.55 -1.49 -0.16
CA PHE A 212 12.68 -2.84 0.39
C PHE A 212 12.51 -2.82 1.91
N ALA A 213 11.68 -3.73 2.42
CA ALA A 213 11.54 -4.01 3.84
C ALA A 213 12.25 -5.33 4.16
N ASN A 214 13.14 -5.28 5.15
CA ASN A 214 13.93 -6.40 5.63
C ASN A 214 13.81 -6.59 7.15
N THR A 215 13.18 -5.66 7.88
CA THR A 215 12.97 -5.75 9.33
C THR A 215 11.51 -5.61 9.76
N PHE A 216 11.22 -5.96 11.01
CA PHE A 216 9.92 -5.83 11.65
C PHE A 216 9.45 -4.38 11.67
N ASN A 217 10.34 -3.44 11.97
CA ASN A 217 10.02 -2.01 12.01
C ASN A 217 9.68 -1.45 10.62
N GLU A 218 10.24 -2.02 9.56
CA GLU A 218 9.95 -1.67 8.16
C GLU A 218 8.66 -2.34 7.63
N GLY A 219 7.96 -3.11 8.46
CA GLY A 219 6.65 -3.70 8.12
C GLY A 219 6.62 -5.22 8.03
N LEU A 220 7.73 -5.94 8.27
CA LEU A 220 7.75 -7.42 8.29
C LEU A 220 7.12 -8.01 9.55
N ILE A 221 5.83 -7.76 9.77
CA ILE A 221 5.13 -8.14 11.00
C ILE A 221 4.86 -9.64 11.13
N LEU A 222 5.05 -10.44 10.08
CA LEU A 222 4.71 -11.86 10.03
C LEU A 222 5.79 -12.79 10.61
N GLY A 223 6.79 -12.24 11.31
CA GLY A 223 7.83 -13.01 11.99
C GLY A 223 8.76 -13.75 11.04
N ASN A 224 8.99 -13.18 9.85
CA ASN A 224 9.75 -13.77 8.76
C ASN A 224 11.00 -12.96 8.38
N GLU A 225 11.33 -11.94 9.16
CA GLU A 225 12.55 -11.17 9.05
C GLU A 225 13.82 -11.98 9.42
N PRO A 226 15.00 -11.60 8.90
CA PRO A 226 15.15 -10.80 7.69
C PRO A 226 14.77 -11.61 6.45
N ILE A 227 14.24 -10.96 5.41
CA ILE A 227 14.01 -11.61 4.10
C ILE A 227 15.35 -11.98 3.46
N LEU A 228 16.29 -11.04 3.41
CA LEU A 228 17.64 -11.19 2.84
C LEU A 228 18.70 -10.96 3.91
N LYS A 229 19.63 -11.91 4.06
CA LYS A 229 20.75 -11.77 5.00
C LYS A 229 21.84 -10.90 4.38
N GLY A 230 22.42 -10.00 5.17
CA GLY A 230 23.54 -9.15 4.75
C GLY A 230 23.16 -7.98 3.82
N ILE A 231 21.86 -7.69 3.68
CA ILE A 231 21.36 -6.50 2.99
C ILE A 231 20.58 -5.70 4.01
N GLU A 232 20.90 -4.42 4.15
CA GLU A 232 20.13 -3.49 4.96
C GLU A 232 19.25 -2.66 4.02
N SER A 233 18.05 -2.35 4.49
CA SER A 233 17.16 -1.44 3.77
C SER A 233 17.74 -0.04 3.82
N GLN A 234 17.65 0.71 2.72
CA GLN A 234 18.07 2.11 2.69
C GLN A 234 17.24 2.95 3.70
N PRO A 235 17.78 4.05 4.25
CA PRO A 235 16.98 5.03 4.98
C PRO A 235 15.79 5.56 4.18
N VAL A 236 14.72 5.99 4.85
CA VAL A 236 13.50 6.51 4.20
C VAL A 236 13.82 7.75 3.37
N GLU A 237 14.66 8.62 3.90
CA GLU A 237 15.05 9.90 3.32
C GLU A 237 15.88 9.70 2.05
N ASP A 238 16.83 8.77 2.09
CA ASP A 238 17.65 8.39 0.94
C ASP A 238 16.80 7.78 -0.18
N PHE A 239 15.81 6.96 0.18
CA PHE A 239 14.84 6.45 -0.78
C PHE A 239 14.00 7.55 -1.41
N ALA A 240 13.48 8.48 -0.61
CA ALA A 240 12.70 9.60 -1.11
C ALA A 240 13.52 10.48 -2.06
N GLU A 241 14.81 10.63 -1.79
CA GLU A 241 15.73 11.34 -2.68
C GLU A 241 15.96 10.59 -4.00
N LEU A 242 16.14 9.26 -3.95
CA LEU A 242 16.20 8.44 -5.16
C LEU A 242 14.93 8.61 -6.02
N VAL A 243 13.75 8.60 -5.40
CA VAL A 243 12.47 8.81 -6.11
C VAL A 243 12.45 10.16 -6.82
N ARG A 244 12.83 11.25 -6.13
CA ARG A 244 12.92 12.60 -6.74
C ARG A 244 13.91 12.67 -7.89
N GLN A 245 15.08 12.04 -7.73
CA GLN A 245 16.10 12.01 -8.78
C GLN A 245 15.58 11.32 -10.03
N ILE A 246 15.03 10.10 -9.90
CA ILE A 246 14.48 9.37 -11.04
C ILE A 246 13.31 10.14 -11.66
N ASN A 247 12.40 10.74 -10.88
CA ASN A 247 11.34 11.57 -11.42
C ASN A 247 11.85 12.77 -12.24
N SER A 248 13.00 13.34 -11.87
CA SER A 248 13.60 14.47 -12.60
C SER A 248 14.38 14.06 -13.85
N GLU A 249 14.83 12.80 -13.91
CA GLU A 249 15.63 12.26 -15.02
C GLU A 249 14.76 11.77 -16.19
N TYR A 250 13.49 11.46 -15.96
CA TYR A 250 12.59 10.83 -16.93
C TYR A 250 11.29 11.62 -17.15
N SER A 251 10.64 11.39 -18.29
CA SER A 251 9.41 12.10 -18.68
C SER A 251 8.12 11.51 -18.11
N PHE A 252 8.14 10.25 -17.69
CA PHE A 252 7.02 9.63 -16.99
C PHE A 252 7.07 9.93 -15.49
N ARG A 253 5.89 9.93 -14.86
CA ARG A 253 5.75 10.14 -13.41
C ARG A 253 6.39 9.02 -12.61
N VAL A 254 7.10 9.36 -11.54
CA VAL A 254 7.70 8.40 -10.61
C VAL A 254 7.21 8.68 -9.21
N SER A 255 6.63 7.67 -8.55
CA SER A 255 6.22 7.74 -7.14
C SER A 255 6.93 6.68 -6.31
N GLY A 256 6.94 6.88 -5.00
CA GLY A 256 7.61 6.04 -4.02
C GLY A 256 6.68 5.61 -2.88
N THR A 257 6.81 4.37 -2.43
CA THR A 257 6.15 3.86 -1.21
C THR A 257 7.19 3.29 -0.23
N PRO A 258 7.11 3.60 1.09
CA PRO A 258 5.99 4.25 1.78
C PRO A 258 5.97 5.79 1.70
N LEU A 259 6.95 6.43 1.08
CA LEU A 259 7.07 7.89 1.05
C LEU A 259 7.57 8.38 -0.31
N CYS A 260 7.11 9.59 -0.66
CA CYS A 260 7.53 10.45 -1.76
C CYS A 260 6.78 10.26 -3.08
N ASP A 261 5.94 11.23 -3.40
CA ASP A 261 5.42 11.50 -4.73
C ASP A 261 5.80 12.94 -5.11
N PRO A 262 6.80 13.12 -5.99
CA PRO A 262 7.27 14.45 -6.38
C PRO A 262 6.21 15.33 -7.05
N GLU A 263 5.21 14.73 -7.72
CA GLU A 263 4.19 15.49 -8.45
C GLU A 263 3.10 16.02 -7.53
N THR A 264 2.58 15.19 -6.62
CA THR A 264 1.49 15.60 -5.71
C THR A 264 2.00 16.12 -4.37
N GLY A 265 3.24 15.81 -4.01
CA GLY A 265 3.77 16.07 -2.68
C GLY A 265 3.31 15.11 -1.60
N GLY A 266 2.54 14.07 -1.94
CA GLY A 266 2.11 13.04 -1.01
C GLY A 266 3.24 12.05 -0.64
N PRO A 267 3.05 11.25 0.42
CA PRO A 267 2.10 11.45 1.51
C PRO A 267 2.33 12.75 2.29
N PHE A 268 1.27 13.26 2.91
CA PHE A 268 1.19 14.49 3.70
C PHE A 268 1.50 15.77 2.92
N ALA A 269 0.91 15.90 1.74
CA ALA A 269 0.97 17.12 0.93
C ALA A 269 0.53 18.36 1.73
N ILE A 270 -0.48 18.25 2.61
CA ILE A 270 -0.96 19.37 3.45
C ILE A 270 0.05 19.82 4.51
N ALA A 271 1.08 19.03 4.81
CA ALA A 271 2.15 19.42 5.74
C ALA A 271 3.20 20.34 5.09
N LYS A 272 3.17 20.51 3.76
CA LYS A 272 4.09 21.41 3.05
C LYS A 272 3.79 22.87 3.38
N ASP A 273 4.82 23.71 3.29
CA ASP A 273 4.68 25.13 3.62
C ASP A 273 3.82 25.88 2.59
N GLU A 274 3.94 25.52 1.32
CA GLU A 274 3.09 26.05 0.23
C GLU A 274 1.58 25.71 0.39
N ASN A 275 1.25 24.65 1.14
CA ASN A 275 -0.12 24.16 1.33
C ASN A 275 -0.76 24.56 2.66
N GLU A 276 -0.08 25.39 3.45
CA GLU A 276 -0.53 25.80 4.80
C GLU A 276 -1.91 26.47 4.79
N ILE A 277 -2.24 27.20 3.72
CA ILE A 277 -3.53 27.87 3.58
C ILE A 277 -4.72 26.89 3.63
N PHE A 278 -4.52 25.62 3.26
CA PHE A 278 -5.57 24.62 3.29
C PHE A 278 -5.89 24.12 4.70
N LEU A 279 -5.00 24.31 5.67
CA LEU A 279 -5.22 23.87 7.04
C LEU A 279 -6.41 24.57 7.71
N GLN A 280 -6.83 25.74 7.21
CA GLN A 280 -8.05 26.43 7.66
C GLN A 280 -9.34 25.62 7.46
N PHE A 281 -9.31 24.58 6.60
CA PHE A 281 -10.44 23.68 6.36
C PHE A 281 -10.48 22.48 7.32
N ILE A 282 -9.51 22.35 8.22
CA ILE A 282 -9.54 21.37 9.29
C ILE A 282 -10.43 21.91 10.42
N LYS A 283 -11.35 21.08 10.91
CA LYS A 283 -12.24 21.41 12.03
C LYS A 283 -11.44 21.83 13.27
N PRO A 284 -11.94 22.80 14.05
CA PRO A 284 -11.31 23.19 15.30
C PRO A 284 -11.16 22.00 16.26
N ILE A 285 -9.97 21.88 16.86
CA ILE A 285 -9.70 20.90 17.90
C ILE A 285 -10.07 21.49 19.26
N THR A 286 -11.00 20.83 19.94
CA THR A 286 -11.48 21.21 21.28
C THR A 286 -11.16 20.15 22.34
N GLY A 287 -10.80 18.95 21.90
CA GLY A 287 -10.38 17.84 22.77
C GLY A 287 -8.89 17.87 23.14
N GLU A 288 -8.54 16.98 24.06
CA GLU A 288 -7.17 16.70 24.49
C GLU A 288 -6.85 15.22 24.28
N ALA A 289 -5.76 14.91 23.57
CA ALA A 289 -5.38 13.54 23.28
C ALA A 289 -3.89 13.40 22.88
N THR A 290 -3.35 12.19 23.00
CA THR A 290 -2.10 11.79 22.36
C THR A 290 -2.39 11.01 21.08
N ILE A 291 -1.85 11.43 19.95
CA ILE A 291 -1.88 10.67 18.69
C ILE A 291 -0.68 9.73 18.68
N ILE A 292 -0.93 8.43 18.64
CA ILE A 292 0.11 7.41 18.46
C ILE A 292 0.19 7.07 16.97
N THR A 293 1.39 7.17 16.38
CA THR A 293 1.58 6.96 14.94
C THR A 293 2.95 6.37 14.63
N SER A 294 3.22 6.13 13.35
CA SER A 294 4.51 5.59 12.91
C SER A 294 5.62 6.64 12.89
N LYS A 295 6.87 6.16 12.93
CA LYS A 295 8.07 6.98 12.82
C LYS A 295 8.08 7.90 11.59
N ILE A 296 7.62 7.40 10.44
CA ILE A 296 7.57 8.19 9.19
C ILE A 296 6.49 9.28 9.27
N ALA A 297 5.29 8.96 9.77
CA ALA A 297 4.17 9.88 9.76
C ALA A 297 4.23 10.95 10.87
N ALA A 298 4.85 10.62 12.01
CA ALA A 298 4.94 11.51 13.18
C ALA A 298 5.43 12.93 12.89
N PRO A 299 6.53 13.17 12.17
CA PRO A 299 7.00 14.53 11.88
C PRO A 299 5.99 15.35 11.06
N PHE A 300 5.28 14.73 10.11
CA PHE A 300 4.28 15.42 9.29
C PHE A 300 3.04 15.79 10.10
N ILE A 301 2.52 14.84 10.89
CA ILE A 301 1.36 15.08 11.76
C ILE A 301 1.70 16.16 12.79
N SER A 302 2.88 16.08 13.42
CA SER A 302 3.33 17.10 14.38
C SER A 302 3.41 18.48 13.73
N LYS A 303 3.95 18.57 12.51
CA LYS A 303 4.03 19.84 11.76
C LYS A 303 2.64 20.44 11.51
N ILE A 304 1.65 19.62 11.15
CA ILE A 304 0.27 20.07 10.92
C ILE A 304 -0.34 20.61 12.21
N PHE A 305 -0.28 19.87 13.33
CA PHE A 305 -0.84 20.33 14.60
C PHE A 305 -0.13 21.57 15.17
N ASN A 306 1.18 21.70 14.95
CA ASN A 306 1.92 22.92 15.30
C ASN A 306 1.41 24.14 14.50
N LYS A 307 1.14 23.98 13.20
CA LYS A 307 0.58 25.06 12.36
C LYS A 307 -0.87 25.42 12.71
N LEU A 308 -1.63 24.44 13.21
CA LEU A 308 -2.96 24.68 13.75
C LEU A 308 -2.94 25.33 15.15
N GLU A 309 -1.76 25.51 15.76
CA GLU A 309 -1.57 26.08 17.10
C GLU A 309 -2.34 25.31 18.20
N VAL A 310 -2.33 23.96 18.12
CA VAL A 310 -3.07 23.07 19.04
C VAL A 310 -2.12 22.41 20.05
N ASP A 311 -1.97 23.02 21.23
CA ASP A 311 -1.14 22.47 22.33
C ASP A 311 -1.83 21.32 23.10
N SER A 312 -3.15 21.18 22.96
CA SER A 312 -3.91 20.12 23.64
C SER A 312 -3.66 18.73 23.05
N VAL A 313 -2.97 18.62 21.92
CA VAL A 313 -2.66 17.36 21.24
C VAL A 313 -1.16 17.17 21.13
N ASN A 314 -0.64 16.03 21.57
CA ASN A 314 0.75 15.63 21.32
C ASN A 314 0.80 14.41 20.41
N VAL A 315 1.90 14.27 19.66
CA VAL A 315 2.12 13.16 18.72
C VAL A 315 3.29 12.33 19.23
N VAL A 316 3.08 11.03 19.40
CA VAL A 316 4.09 10.07 19.87
C VAL A 316 4.31 9.01 18.80
N ALA A 317 5.57 8.85 18.38
CA ALA A 317 5.97 7.88 17.38
C ALA A 317 6.31 6.53 18.03
N VAL A 318 5.86 5.43 17.42
CA VAL A 318 6.49 4.11 17.62
C VAL A 318 7.64 3.92 16.63
N GLU A 319 8.53 2.96 16.88
CA GLU A 319 9.62 2.62 15.95
C GLU A 319 9.16 2.03 14.62
N LYS A 320 7.91 1.52 14.54
CA LYS A 320 7.32 1.06 13.28
C LYS A 320 7.30 2.22 12.28
N GLU A 321 7.71 1.95 11.04
CA GLU A 321 7.75 2.95 9.98
C GLU A 321 6.36 3.20 9.35
N ILE A 322 5.49 2.17 9.31
CA ILE A 322 4.16 2.22 8.67
C ILE A 322 3.06 2.08 9.73
N ALA A 323 2.21 3.11 9.87
CA ALA A 323 1.21 3.20 10.95
C ALA A 323 0.15 2.09 10.88
N CYS A 324 -0.24 1.68 9.67
CA CYS A 324 -1.17 0.58 9.43
C CYS A 324 -0.65 -0.78 9.94
N LEU A 325 0.67 -0.91 10.10
CA LEU A 325 1.33 -2.15 10.51
C LEU A 325 1.73 -2.14 12.00
N ILE A 326 1.32 -1.14 12.77
CA ILE A 326 1.53 -1.09 14.21
C ILE A 326 0.85 -2.29 14.86
N THR A 327 1.60 -2.98 15.72
CA THR A 327 1.14 -4.12 16.53
C THR A 327 1.22 -3.76 18.00
N LYS A 328 0.70 -4.65 18.86
CA LYS A 328 0.79 -4.45 20.31
C LYS A 328 2.23 -4.38 20.84
N GLU A 329 3.17 -5.09 20.18
CA GLU A 329 4.59 -5.09 20.56
C GLU A 329 5.24 -3.72 20.34
N ASP A 330 4.67 -2.91 19.44
CA ASP A 330 5.10 -1.53 19.22
C ASP A 330 4.57 -0.61 20.34
N LEU A 331 3.32 -0.82 20.80
CA LEU A 331 2.75 -0.06 21.92
C LEU A 331 3.44 -0.37 23.26
N GLU A 332 3.86 -1.62 23.48
CA GLU A 332 4.55 -2.06 24.71
C GLU A 332 5.91 -1.36 24.94
N LYS A 333 6.44 -0.67 23.91
CA LYS A 333 7.72 0.04 23.96
C LYS A 333 7.59 1.55 24.21
N LEU A 334 6.37 2.07 24.24
CA LEU A 334 6.12 3.50 24.44
C LEU A 334 6.44 3.92 25.88
N ASP A 335 6.94 5.15 26.04
CA ASP A 335 7.00 5.80 27.35
C ASP A 335 5.61 6.32 27.71
N LEU A 336 4.98 5.70 28.71
CA LEU A 336 3.62 6.06 29.14
C LEU A 336 3.54 7.46 29.76
N ASN A 337 4.66 8.05 30.20
CA ASN A 337 4.69 9.42 30.69
C ASN A 337 4.37 10.46 29.60
N GLU A 338 4.55 10.10 28.33
CA GLU A 338 4.21 10.96 27.19
C GLU A 338 2.75 10.78 26.73
N ILE A 339 2.01 9.83 27.30
CA ILE A 339 0.65 9.50 26.88
C ILE A 339 -0.36 10.12 27.85
N LYS A 340 -1.21 11.00 27.32
CA LYS A 340 -2.32 11.64 28.03
C LYS A 340 -3.43 10.65 28.38
N ASP A 341 -4.43 11.11 29.13
CA ASP A 341 -5.61 10.31 29.52
C ASP A 341 -6.39 9.73 28.33
N VAL A 342 -6.25 10.34 27.15
CA VAL A 342 -6.83 9.87 25.89
C VAL A 342 -5.72 9.62 24.88
N ALA A 343 -5.72 8.44 24.27
CA ALA A 343 -4.81 8.07 23.20
C ALA A 343 -5.59 7.69 21.93
N ILE A 344 -5.20 8.22 20.77
CA ILE A 344 -5.76 7.88 19.47
C ILE A 344 -4.74 7.02 18.72
N ILE A 345 -5.09 5.77 18.42
CA ILE A 345 -4.27 4.87 17.59
C ILE A 345 -4.78 4.83 16.14
N PRO A 346 -3.96 4.43 15.15
CA PRO A 346 -4.39 4.37 13.76
C PRO A 346 -5.52 3.36 13.55
N GLY A 347 -6.52 3.70 12.72
CA GLY A 347 -7.70 2.86 12.50
C GLY A 347 -7.35 1.46 12.01
N ARG A 348 -6.40 1.37 11.08
CA ARG A 348 -5.94 0.10 10.45
C ARG A 348 -4.91 -0.69 11.24
N SER A 349 -4.43 -0.19 12.38
CA SER A 349 -3.41 -0.87 13.19
C SER A 349 -3.82 -2.30 13.58
N PHE A 350 -2.84 -3.19 13.64
CA PHE A 350 -2.97 -4.58 14.08
C PHE A 350 -2.89 -4.69 15.61
N VAL A 351 -3.75 -3.92 16.28
CA VAL A 351 -3.89 -3.89 17.74
C VAL A 351 -5.35 -4.13 18.10
N HIS A 352 -5.62 -5.01 19.05
CA HIS A 352 -6.96 -5.17 19.62
C HIS A 352 -7.27 -4.05 20.63
N GLN A 353 -8.52 -3.60 20.73
CA GLN A 353 -8.94 -2.56 21.68
C GLN A 353 -8.52 -2.86 23.13
N LEU A 354 -8.88 -4.05 23.65
CA LEU A 354 -8.46 -4.52 24.97
C LEU A 354 -6.94 -4.56 25.19
N ASP A 355 -6.16 -4.88 24.15
CA ASP A 355 -4.71 -4.86 24.29
C ASP A 355 -4.21 -3.42 24.38
N ALA A 356 -4.73 -2.51 23.55
CA ALA A 356 -4.35 -1.11 23.57
C ALA A 356 -4.65 -0.45 24.93
N GLU A 357 -5.86 -0.61 25.45
CA GLU A 357 -6.26 -0.05 26.77
C GLU A 357 -5.41 -0.61 27.90
N ARG A 358 -5.19 -1.94 27.92
CA ARG A 358 -4.37 -2.61 28.92
C ARG A 358 -2.91 -2.15 28.88
N ILE A 359 -2.32 -2.05 27.69
CA ILE A 359 -0.91 -1.69 27.50
C ILE A 359 -0.70 -0.21 27.86
N LEU A 360 -1.55 0.67 27.33
CA LEU A 360 -1.42 2.11 27.55
C LEU A 360 -1.81 2.52 28.98
N SER A 361 -2.50 1.67 29.75
CA SER A 361 -2.81 1.91 31.18
C SER A 361 -1.91 1.13 32.15
N ALA A 362 -0.80 0.55 31.68
CA ALA A 362 0.02 -0.36 32.48
C ALA A 362 0.78 0.32 33.63
N ASP A 363 0.90 1.66 33.63
CA ASP A 363 1.44 2.48 34.71
C ASP A 363 0.42 2.78 35.83
N GLY A 364 -0.82 2.27 35.71
CA GLY A 364 -1.89 2.48 36.68
C GLY A 364 -2.77 3.70 36.42
N ILE A 365 -2.50 4.49 35.37
CA ILE A 365 -3.38 5.56 34.92
C ILE A 365 -4.36 4.97 33.90
N GLU A 366 -5.66 5.04 34.20
CA GLU A 366 -6.70 4.56 33.29
C GLU A 366 -6.81 5.50 32.08
N ARG A 367 -6.44 5.00 30.89
CA ARG A 367 -6.50 5.77 29.63
C ARG A 367 -7.63 5.28 28.73
N LEU A 368 -8.37 6.22 28.14
CA LEU A 368 -9.33 5.95 27.08
C LEU A 368 -8.60 5.86 25.73
N VAL A 369 -8.76 4.74 25.02
CA VAL A 369 -8.13 4.56 23.71
C VAL A 369 -9.17 4.69 22.60
N GLY A 370 -9.06 5.74 21.79
CA GLY A 370 -9.83 5.93 20.57
C GLY A 370 -9.10 5.41 19.33
N ARG A 371 -9.84 5.26 18.23
CA ARG A 371 -9.26 5.03 16.91
C ARG A 371 -9.44 6.26 16.03
N GLY A 372 -8.36 6.63 15.36
CA GLY A 372 -8.39 7.62 14.29
C GLY A 372 -8.92 7.00 12.99
N PRO A 373 -8.85 7.77 11.89
CA PRO A 373 -9.21 7.28 10.57
C PRO A 373 -8.33 6.12 10.13
N ASP A 374 -8.79 5.44 9.09
CA ASP A 374 -8.12 4.27 8.53
C ASP A 374 -6.76 4.64 7.90
N THR A 375 -6.69 5.81 7.27
CA THR A 375 -5.50 6.41 6.65
C THR A 375 -5.52 7.91 6.90
N LEU A 376 -4.36 8.57 6.97
CA LEU A 376 -4.29 10.05 7.06
C LEU A 376 -3.84 10.71 5.76
N SER A 377 -3.38 9.91 4.81
CA SER A 377 -2.85 10.34 3.52
C SER A 377 -2.86 9.15 2.55
N VAL A 378 -2.52 9.41 1.30
CA VAL A 378 -2.36 8.43 0.23
C VAL A 378 -0.88 8.17 -0.02
N ASP A 379 -0.50 6.90 -0.20
CA ASP A 379 0.87 6.53 -0.53
C ASP A 379 1.15 6.60 -2.03
N GLY A 380 2.41 6.39 -2.42
CA GLY A 380 2.84 6.45 -3.81
C GLY A 380 2.13 5.48 -4.76
N GLU A 381 1.56 4.38 -4.24
CA GLU A 381 0.81 3.42 -5.04
C GLU A 381 -0.55 3.99 -5.44
N LEU A 382 -1.23 4.70 -4.53
CA LEU A 382 -2.52 5.33 -4.79
C LEU A 382 -2.36 6.69 -5.47
N SER A 383 -1.37 7.49 -5.06
CA SER A 383 -1.23 8.87 -5.50
C SER A 383 -0.81 9.00 -6.96
N ILE A 384 -0.18 7.97 -7.55
CA ILE A 384 0.32 7.98 -8.93
C ILE A 384 -0.76 8.24 -9.99
N ASP A 385 -2.02 7.94 -9.65
CA ASP A 385 -3.19 8.17 -10.50
C ASP A 385 -4.04 9.37 -10.04
N MET A 386 -3.58 10.12 -9.04
CA MET A 386 -4.26 11.28 -8.47
C MET A 386 -3.59 12.59 -8.91
N THR A 387 -4.40 13.65 -8.97
CA THR A 387 -3.92 15.03 -9.03
C THR A 387 -3.50 15.53 -7.65
N ASP A 388 -2.75 16.62 -7.61
CA ASP A 388 -2.41 17.34 -6.37
C ASP A 388 -3.65 17.76 -5.57
N GLU A 389 -4.67 18.29 -6.26
CA GLU A 389 -5.96 18.64 -5.66
C GLU A 389 -6.62 17.43 -4.99
N ASN A 390 -6.70 16.29 -5.68
CA ASN A 390 -7.32 15.07 -5.13
C ASN A 390 -6.57 14.56 -3.88
N VAL A 391 -5.23 14.66 -3.87
CA VAL A 391 -4.40 14.27 -2.70
C VAL A 391 -4.68 15.19 -1.53
N ILE A 392 -4.68 16.51 -1.74
CA ILE A 392 -4.94 17.51 -0.70
C ILE A 392 -6.36 17.35 -0.15
N GLU A 393 -7.38 17.23 -1.01
CA GLU A 393 -8.77 17.01 -0.58
C GLU A 393 -8.90 15.75 0.27
N THR A 394 -8.32 14.64 -0.18
CA THR A 394 -8.34 13.38 0.59
C THR A 394 -7.68 13.54 1.96
N GLU A 395 -6.51 14.18 2.02
CA GLU A 395 -5.81 14.42 3.28
C GLU A 395 -6.62 15.32 4.23
N LEU A 396 -7.24 16.40 3.72
CA LEU A 396 -8.11 17.26 4.51
C LEU A 396 -9.32 16.51 5.07
N GLU A 397 -9.95 15.63 4.28
CA GLU A 397 -11.04 14.78 4.75
C GLU A 397 -10.57 13.87 5.89
N GLN A 398 -9.44 13.17 5.71
CA GLN A 398 -8.92 12.28 6.75
C GLN A 398 -8.50 13.02 8.02
N PHE A 399 -7.90 14.21 7.90
CA PHE A 399 -7.56 15.02 9.07
C PHE A 399 -8.80 15.60 9.77
N ASN A 400 -9.89 15.86 9.04
CA ASN A 400 -11.16 16.22 9.64
C ASN A 400 -11.79 15.05 10.42
N ASP A 401 -11.67 13.82 9.93
CA ASP A 401 -12.08 12.62 10.67
C ASP A 401 -11.22 12.40 11.92
N LEU A 402 -9.91 12.67 11.84
CA LEU A 402 -9.03 12.66 13.01
C LEU A 402 -9.42 13.74 14.02
N ALA A 403 -9.74 14.96 13.57
CA ALA A 403 -10.23 16.04 14.42
C ALA A 403 -11.52 15.64 15.16
N ASP A 404 -12.48 15.03 14.45
CA ASP A 404 -13.70 14.50 15.06
C ASP A 404 -13.40 13.43 16.11
N ALA A 405 -12.47 12.51 15.83
CA ALA A 405 -12.06 11.48 16.79
C ALA A 405 -11.44 12.11 18.05
N ILE A 406 -10.53 13.07 17.90
CA ILE A 406 -9.91 13.79 19.02
C ILE A 406 -10.97 14.50 19.86
N ASN A 407 -11.89 15.22 19.20
CA ASN A 407 -12.94 15.95 19.90
C ASN A 407 -13.91 15.00 20.60
N PHE A 408 -14.24 13.86 19.99
CA PHE A 408 -15.15 12.89 20.57
C PHE A 408 -14.57 12.18 21.80
N PHE A 409 -13.36 11.64 21.69
CA PHE A 409 -12.73 10.89 22.79
C PHE A 409 -12.09 11.82 23.83
N GLY A 410 -11.53 12.95 23.39
CA GLY A 410 -10.84 13.95 24.21
C GLY A 410 -11.76 14.96 24.88
N MET A 411 -13.07 14.87 24.69
CA MET A 411 -14.04 15.69 25.44
C MET A 411 -13.95 15.35 26.93
N ARG A 412 -13.51 16.32 27.73
CA ARG A 412 -13.41 16.18 29.19
C ARG A 412 -14.74 15.70 29.77
N ARG A 413 -14.69 14.68 30.64
CA ARG A 413 -15.78 14.41 31.58
C ARG A 413 -15.97 15.66 32.43
N ILE A 414 -17.14 16.31 32.33
CA ILE A 414 -17.56 17.40 33.22
C ILE A 414 -17.72 16.88 34.64
#